data_AF-A0A954HB71-F1
#
_entry.id   AF-A0A954HB71-F1
#
_cell.length_a   1.000
_cell.length_b   1.000
_cell.length_c   1.000
_cell.angle_alpha   90.00
_cell.angle_beta   90.00
_cell.angle_gamma   90.00
#
_symmetry.space_group_name_H-M   'P 1'
#
loop_
_entity.id
_entity.type
_entity.pdbx_description
1 polymer ?
#
loop_
_entity_poly.entity_id
_entity_poly.type
_entity_poly.pdbx_seq_one_letter_code
_entity_poly.pdbx_strand_id
1 'polypeptide(L)'
;MNQFMSPVLRLTNELKRNRLIIFSLICVFGVGGCGDQAPDMDTSKVTSPLHHPGVCEHCQEAIEEVQEENLFVVRGNQHVVCSKNCEYDLQVWLSQQ
;
A
#
# COMPACT_ATOMS: atom_id res chain seq x y z
N MET A 1 -28.54 -42.39 18.95
CA MET A 1 -27.10 -42.09 19.10
C MET A 1 -27.00 -40.70 19.74
N ASN A 2 -26.35 -40.65 20.91
CA ASN A 2 -26.19 -39.47 21.75
C ASN A 2 -25.06 -38.55 21.26
N GLN A 3 -25.03 -37.35 21.85
CA GLN A 3 -23.88 -36.42 22.02
C GLN A 3 -23.76 -35.26 21.02
N PHE A 4 -24.71 -34.32 21.09
CA PHE A 4 -24.41 -32.90 20.87
C PHE A 4 -23.76 -32.35 22.14
N MET A 5 -22.42 -32.26 22.14
CA MET A 5 -21.65 -31.53 23.15
C MET A 5 -22.09 -30.05 23.14
N SER A 6 -22.55 -29.56 24.29
CA SER A 6 -22.85 -28.16 24.55
C SER A 6 -21.54 -27.39 24.86
N PRO A 7 -21.09 -26.43 24.02
CA PRO A 7 -19.92 -25.59 24.33
C PRO A 7 -20.20 -24.49 25.36
N VAL A 8 -21.46 -24.37 25.83
CA VAL A 8 -21.92 -23.34 26.78
C VAL A 8 -21.15 -23.36 28.11
N LEU A 9 -20.54 -24.49 28.49
CA LEU A 9 -19.82 -24.62 29.76
C LEU A 9 -18.35 -24.18 29.75
N ARG A 10 -17.72 -23.87 28.61
CA ARG A 10 -16.34 -23.35 28.59
C ARG A 10 -16.22 -21.84 28.78
N LEU A 11 -17.32 -21.09 28.64
CA LEU A 11 -17.34 -19.62 28.79
C LEU A 11 -17.19 -19.13 30.24
N THR A 12 -17.22 -20.02 31.25
CA THR A 12 -17.27 -19.62 32.67
C THR A 12 -15.90 -19.40 33.33
N ASN A 13 -14.78 -19.75 32.70
CA ASN A 13 -13.45 -19.61 33.33
C ASN A 13 -12.75 -18.26 33.12
N GLU A 14 -13.09 -17.49 32.08
CA GLU A 14 -12.45 -16.18 31.83
C GLU A 14 -13.20 -15.01 32.51
N LEU A 15 -14.49 -15.22 32.86
CA LEU A 15 -15.38 -14.19 33.43
C LEU A 15 -15.10 -13.84 34.90
N LYS A 16 -14.18 -14.53 35.58
CA LYS A 16 -13.78 -14.24 36.97
C LYS A 16 -12.58 -13.29 37.07
N ARG A 17 -11.93 -12.95 35.97
CA ARG A 17 -10.76 -12.06 35.93
C ARG A 17 -11.15 -10.59 35.66
N ASN A 18 -12.29 -10.14 36.19
CA ASN A 18 -12.78 -8.77 36.05
C ASN A 18 -13.09 -8.10 37.42
N ARG A 19 -12.24 -8.31 38.42
CA ARG A 19 -12.38 -7.69 39.77
C ARG A 19 -11.11 -6.98 40.26
N LEU A 20 -10.35 -6.37 39.36
CA LEU A 20 -9.27 -5.43 39.71
C LEU A 20 -9.34 -4.20 38.80
N ILE A 21 -10.56 -3.69 38.61
CA ILE A 21 -10.78 -2.28 38.29
C ILE A 21 -10.76 -1.56 39.65
N ILE A 22 -10.31 -0.31 39.67
CA ILE A 22 -10.54 0.67 40.75
C ILE A 22 -9.51 0.62 41.89
N PHE A 23 -8.31 1.16 41.71
CA PHE A 23 -7.65 1.98 42.73
C PHE A 23 -6.49 2.76 42.10
N SER A 24 -6.43 4.06 42.37
CA SER A 24 -5.39 5.04 41.98
C SER A 24 -5.49 5.68 40.59
N LEU A 25 -6.63 6.34 40.40
CA LEU A 25 -6.73 7.61 39.68
C LEU A 25 -5.79 8.69 40.30
N ILE A 26 -5.09 9.43 39.42
CA ILE A 26 -4.71 10.86 39.52
C ILE A 26 -3.32 11.22 40.11
N CYS A 27 -2.72 12.24 39.48
CA CYS A 27 -1.50 13.02 39.75
C CYS A 27 -0.27 12.52 38.95
N VAL A 28 0.32 13.24 37.98
CA VAL A 28 0.54 14.69 37.87
C VAL A 28 0.84 15.07 36.40
N PHE A 29 0.27 16.19 35.97
CA PHE A 29 0.64 16.96 34.79
C PHE A 29 2.14 17.28 34.78
N GLY A 30 2.87 16.87 33.75
CA GLY A 30 4.29 17.17 33.60
C GLY A 30 4.75 17.22 32.15
N VAL A 31 4.48 18.36 31.50
CA VAL A 31 5.29 19.02 30.45
C VAL A 31 6.05 18.19 29.41
N GLY A 32 5.67 18.42 28.13
CA GLY A 32 6.65 18.77 27.11
C GLY A 32 6.93 17.73 26.03
N GLY A 33 6.28 17.90 24.87
CA GLY A 33 6.69 17.27 23.63
C GLY A 33 5.60 17.38 22.56
N CYS A 34 5.68 18.41 21.72
CA CYS A 34 4.92 18.49 20.48
C CYS A 34 5.41 17.35 19.58
N GLY A 35 4.73 16.21 19.64
CA GLY A 35 4.94 15.10 18.72
C GLY A 35 4.00 15.24 17.53
N ASP A 36 4.17 16.30 16.73
CA ASP A 36 3.62 16.35 15.37
C ASP A 36 4.43 15.40 14.49
N GLN A 37 4.26 14.09 14.71
CA GLN A 37 4.61 13.11 13.70
C GLN A 37 3.32 12.86 12.94
N ALA A 38 3.14 13.66 11.88
CA ALA A 38 2.15 13.39 10.85
C ALA A 38 2.22 11.90 10.49
N PRO A 39 1.08 11.21 10.28
CA PRO A 39 1.10 9.83 9.85
C PRO A 39 1.96 9.75 8.60
N ASP A 40 3.04 8.98 8.68
CA ASP A 40 3.88 8.59 7.55
C ASP A 40 2.94 7.83 6.61
N MET A 41 2.29 8.57 5.71
CA MET A 41 1.57 7.99 4.61
C MET A 41 2.67 7.38 3.75
N ASP A 42 2.81 6.07 3.89
CA ASP A 42 3.55 5.20 2.98
C ASP A 42 2.86 5.28 1.62
N THR A 43 3.02 6.43 0.97
CA THR A 43 2.80 6.58 -0.46
C THR A 43 3.93 5.78 -1.06
N SER A 44 3.66 4.53 -1.43
CA SER A 44 4.48 3.79 -2.37
C SER A 44 4.88 4.77 -3.47
N LYS A 45 6.12 5.29 -3.39
CA LYS A 45 6.69 6.12 -4.43
C LYS A 45 6.86 5.16 -5.59
N VAL A 46 5.85 5.08 -6.45
CA VAL A 46 6.10 4.71 -7.83
C VAL A 46 7.01 5.82 -8.29
N THR A 47 8.32 5.57 -8.28
CA THR A 47 9.35 6.46 -8.80
C THR A 47 9.08 6.57 -10.29
N SER A 48 8.07 7.37 -10.64
CA SER A 48 7.66 7.58 -12.00
C SER A 48 8.82 8.34 -12.65
N PRO A 49 9.37 7.88 -13.78
CA PRO A 49 10.59 8.45 -14.37
C PRO A 49 10.39 9.85 -14.96
N LEU A 50 9.30 10.54 -14.61
CA LEU A 50 8.99 11.89 -15.03
C LEU A 50 10.18 12.82 -14.78
N HIS A 51 10.50 13.64 -15.77
CA HIS A 51 11.63 14.59 -15.75
C HIS A 51 13.01 13.93 -15.61
N HIS A 52 13.11 12.63 -15.87
CA HIS A 52 14.37 11.90 -15.92
C HIS A 52 14.59 11.27 -17.29
N PRO A 53 15.85 11.06 -17.69
CA PRO A 53 16.16 10.26 -18.87
C PRO A 53 15.60 8.85 -18.74
N GLY A 54 15.03 8.34 -19.83
CA GLY A 54 14.43 7.01 -19.90
C GLY A 54 14.78 6.29 -21.20
N VAL A 55 14.23 5.09 -21.35
CA VAL A 55 14.36 4.29 -22.57
C VAL A 55 12.98 3.78 -22.94
N CYS A 56 12.63 3.87 -24.22
CA CYS A 56 11.39 3.32 -24.75
C CYS A 56 11.41 1.79 -24.61
N GLU A 57 10.43 1.22 -23.92
CA GLU A 57 10.37 -0.23 -23.70
C GLU A 57 10.16 -1.02 -24.99
N HIS A 58 9.55 -0.40 -26.01
CA HIS A 58 9.32 -1.05 -27.31
C HIS A 58 10.55 -1.02 -28.22
N CYS A 59 11.01 0.17 -28.61
CA CYS A 59 12.07 0.33 -29.62
C CYS A 59 13.47 0.51 -29.02
N GLN A 60 13.60 0.57 -27.68
CA GLN A 60 14.87 0.77 -26.97
C GLN A 60 15.58 2.10 -27.28
N GLU A 61 14.85 3.07 -27.83
CA GLU A 61 15.35 4.43 -28.05
C GLU A 61 15.45 5.21 -26.74
N ALA A 62 16.52 6.00 -26.59
CA ALA A 62 16.70 6.88 -25.45
C ALA A 62 15.73 8.06 -25.50
N ILE A 63 15.12 8.39 -24.36
CA ILE A 63 14.26 9.55 -24.17
C ILE A 63 15.01 10.48 -23.23
N GLU A 64 15.36 11.68 -23.69
CA GLU A 64 16.17 12.64 -22.90
C GLU A 64 15.46 13.06 -21.62
N GLU A 65 14.15 13.27 -21.70
CA GLU A 65 13.30 13.62 -20.58
C GLU A 65 11.93 12.96 -20.75
N VAL A 66 11.59 12.03 -19.87
CA VAL A 66 10.29 11.35 -19.89
C VAL A 66 9.20 12.32 -19.40
N GLN A 67 8.18 12.52 -20.22
CA GLN A 67 7.00 13.31 -19.89
C GLN A 67 5.78 12.41 -19.65
N GLU A 68 4.68 12.99 -19.16
CA GLU A 68 3.43 12.25 -18.94
C GLU A 68 2.91 11.58 -20.21
N GLU A 69 3.13 12.19 -21.37
CA GLU A 69 2.73 11.64 -22.68
C GLU A 69 3.52 10.38 -23.09
N ASN A 70 4.69 10.16 -22.49
CA ASN A 70 5.50 8.96 -22.70
C ASN A 70 5.08 7.81 -21.78
N LEU A 71 4.14 8.04 -20.87
CA LEU A 71 3.75 7.08 -19.85
C LEU A 71 2.36 6.55 -20.14
N PHE A 72 2.20 5.23 -20.04
CA PHE A 72 0.91 4.59 -20.14
C PHE A 72 0.85 3.37 -19.22
N VAL A 73 -0.35 2.92 -18.89
CA VAL A 73 -0.57 1.83 -17.92
C VAL A 73 -1.27 0.66 -18.60
N VAL A 74 -0.66 -0.52 -18.52
CA VAL A 74 -1.24 -1.77 -19.02
C VAL A 74 -1.20 -2.82 -17.92
N ARG A 75 -2.34 -3.44 -17.61
CA ARG A 75 -2.47 -4.48 -16.56
C ARG A 75 -1.93 -4.03 -15.18
N GLY A 76 -2.01 -2.72 -14.89
CA GLY A 76 -1.54 -2.14 -13.62
C GLY A 76 -0.04 -1.82 -13.57
N ASN A 77 0.71 -2.08 -14.64
CA ASN A 77 2.12 -1.69 -14.75
C ASN A 77 2.26 -0.43 -15.59
N GLN A 78 3.09 0.50 -15.12
CA GLN A 78 3.43 1.70 -15.87
C GLN A 78 4.57 1.38 -16.84
N HIS A 79 4.42 1.84 -18.07
CA HIS A 79 5.37 1.63 -19.15
C HIS A 79 5.81 2.96 -19.78
N VAL A 80 7.05 3.01 -20.28
CA VAL A 80 7.66 4.18 -20.94
C VAL A 80 7.78 3.96 -22.45
N VAL A 81 7.23 4.87 -23.27
CA VAL A 81 7.24 4.82 -24.74
C VAL A 81 7.57 6.17 -25.37
N CYS A 82 8.32 6.15 -26.47
CA CYS A 82 8.72 7.37 -27.19
C CYS A 82 7.66 7.92 -28.15
N SER A 83 6.64 7.12 -28.52
CA SER A 83 5.61 7.53 -29.47
C SER A 83 4.31 6.73 -29.32
N LYS A 84 3.21 7.26 -29.86
CA LYS A 84 1.91 6.57 -29.92
C LYS A 84 1.93 5.26 -30.71
N ASN A 85 2.82 5.16 -31.71
CA ASN A 85 2.99 3.91 -32.44
C ASN A 85 3.64 2.84 -31.55
N CYS A 86 4.69 3.21 -30.81
CA CYS A 86 5.33 2.33 -29.83
C CYS A 86 4.37 1.91 -28.71
N GLU A 87 3.49 2.80 -28.27
CA GLU A 87 2.41 2.48 -27.32
C GLU A 87 1.50 1.37 -27.86
N TYR A 88 1.00 1.53 -29.09
CA TYR A 88 0.12 0.55 -29.74
C TYR A 88 0.83 -0.80 -29.92
N ASP A 89 2.05 -0.80 -30.46
CA ASP A 89 2.80 -2.03 -30.72
C ASP A 89 3.15 -2.77 -29.42
N LEU A 90 3.54 -2.03 -28.37
CA LEU A 90 3.80 -2.60 -27.04
C LEU A 90 2.52 -3.17 -26.41
N GLN A 91 1.39 -2.47 -26.52
CA GLN A 91 0.10 -2.96 -26.04
C GLN A 91 -0.32 -4.25 -26.75
N VAL A 92 -0.17 -4.33 -28.07
CA VAL A 92 -0.45 -5.55 -28.84
C VAL A 92 0.48 -6.69 -28.41
N TRP A 93 1.77 -6.42 -28.23
CA TRP A 93 2.74 -7.42 -27.78
C TRP A 93 2.42 -7.97 -26.38
N LEU A 94 2.05 -7.08 -25.44
CA LEU A 94 1.65 -7.47 -24.08
C LEU A 94 0.34 -8.25 -24.04
N SER A 95 -0.56 -8.07 -25.03
CA SER A 95 -1.84 -8.78 -25.07
C SER A 95 -1.72 -10.26 -25.47
N GLN A 96 -0.61 -10.65 -26.11
CA GLN A 96 -0.36 -12.02 -26.56
C GLN A 96 0.29 -12.91 -25.49
N GLN A 97 0.69 -12.32 -24.36
CA GLN A 97 1.22 -13.01 -23.17
C GLN A 97 0.13 -13.18 -22.12
#